data_AF-A0A0V0T9K3-F1
#
_entry.id   AF-A0A0V0T9K3-F1
#
_cell.length_a   1.000
_cell.length_b   1.000
_cell.length_c   1.000
_cell.angle_alpha   90.00
_cell.angle_beta   90.00
_cell.angle_gamma   90.00
#
_symmetry.space_group_name_H-M   'P 1'
#
loop_
_entity.id
_entity.type
_entity.pdbx_description
1 polymer ?
#
loop_
_entity_poly.entity_id
_entity_poly.type
_entity_poly.pdbx_seq_one_letter_code
_entity_poly.pdbx_strand_id
1 'polypeptide(L)'
;MLHLTCLVHGLHRIAEHIRCLFPDVDRLISNVKKVFLKAPSRVQLFKEMAPEIPLTPQPVLTRWGTWLSAVFFTMRCFEEEEESAAVKIVHEIMQKESLRCDLVFIANFANFVQAFTFLEKRSESLVDRLQVFDKVIDNIHKIPGIVGEDIKTNKYLKEIKSIAEVLKGKSNAQLIGMNTESAVCFKYAPVTSAEVERSFLQLKHILSDRRHSITQDNLKKMLVIMRNQTR
;
A
#
# COMPACT_ATOMS: atom_id res chain seq x y z
N MET A 1 12.76 -0.06 16.66
CA MET A 1 12.53 -1.37 16.00
C MET A 1 11.49 -1.15 14.91
N LEU A 2 11.82 -1.47 13.66
CA LEU A 2 10.89 -1.35 12.55
C LEU A 2 9.97 -2.58 12.56
N HIS A 3 8.66 -2.41 12.75
CA HIS A 3 7.72 -3.54 12.75
C HIS A 3 7.29 -3.88 11.33
N LEU A 4 8.14 -4.60 10.59
CA LEU A 4 7.79 -5.15 9.29
C LEU A 4 7.08 -6.50 9.49
N THR A 5 5.78 -6.53 9.25
CA THR A 5 4.93 -7.73 9.44
C THR A 5 4.86 -8.62 8.20
N CYS A 6 5.06 -8.05 7.02
CA CYS A 6 5.13 -8.73 5.72
C CYS A 6 5.88 -7.85 4.71
N LEU A 7 6.37 -8.44 3.60
CA LEU A 7 7.01 -7.68 2.51
C LEU A 7 6.07 -6.61 1.94
N VAL A 8 4.78 -6.93 1.78
CA VAL A 8 3.76 -5.97 1.34
C VAL A 8 3.59 -4.81 2.32
N HIS A 9 3.70 -5.02 3.62
CA HIS A 9 3.66 -3.93 4.61
C HIS A 9 4.85 -3.00 4.43
N GLY A 10 6.02 -3.54 4.09
CA GLY A 10 7.19 -2.74 3.76
C GLY A 10 6.97 -1.85 2.54
N LEU A 11 6.38 -2.43 1.49
CA LEU A 11 6.00 -1.67 0.30
C LEU A 11 4.92 -0.61 0.63
N HIS A 12 3.95 -0.93 1.49
CA HIS A 12 2.96 0.05 1.99
C HIS A 12 3.61 1.21 2.73
N ARG A 13 4.70 0.99 3.49
CA ARG A 13 5.42 2.08 4.18
C ARG A 13 6.14 3.01 3.22
N ILE A 14 6.74 2.46 2.16
CA ILE A 14 7.35 3.24 1.09
C ILE A 14 6.28 4.07 0.37
N ALA A 15 5.17 3.43 0.03
CA ALA A 15 3.98 4.05 -0.54
C ALA A 15 3.44 5.21 0.32
N GLU A 16 3.31 4.99 1.62
CA GLU A 16 2.85 6.03 2.56
C GLU A 16 3.83 7.21 2.63
N HIS A 17 5.14 6.93 2.59
CA HIS A 17 6.16 7.98 2.47
C HIS A 17 5.97 8.80 1.19
N ILE A 18 5.78 8.14 0.05
CA ILE A 18 5.50 8.81 -1.24
C ILE A 18 4.27 9.70 -1.12
N ARG A 19 3.16 9.21 -0.53
CA ARG A 19 1.93 9.99 -0.33
C ARG A 19 2.21 11.29 0.46
N CYS A 20 3.03 11.21 1.50
CA CYS A 20 3.40 12.37 2.33
C CYS A 20 4.22 13.42 1.57
N LEU A 21 4.90 13.04 0.48
CA LEU A 21 5.62 13.98 -0.38
C LEU A 21 4.68 14.82 -1.26
N PHE A 22 3.42 14.40 -1.43
CA PHE A 22 2.43 15.05 -2.30
C PHE A 22 1.15 15.46 -1.53
N PRO A 23 1.24 16.38 -0.56
CA PRO A 23 0.11 16.75 0.30
C PRO A 23 -1.05 17.41 -0.46
N ASP A 24 -0.78 18.17 -1.52
CA ASP A 24 -1.83 18.79 -2.34
C ASP A 24 -2.59 17.75 -3.19
N VAL A 25 -1.91 16.71 -3.69
CA VAL A 25 -2.56 15.56 -4.34
C VAL A 25 -3.39 14.77 -3.34
N ASP A 26 -2.88 14.53 -2.13
CA ASP A 26 -3.65 13.86 -1.09
C ASP A 26 -4.92 14.64 -0.72
N ARG A 27 -4.80 15.98 -0.63
CA ARG A 27 -5.94 16.87 -0.43
C ARG A 27 -6.93 16.79 -1.57
N LEU A 28 -6.48 16.75 -2.83
CA LEU A 28 -7.35 16.55 -4.00
C LEU A 28 -8.18 15.27 -3.86
N ILE A 29 -7.52 14.12 -3.64
CA ILE A 29 -8.18 12.82 -3.52
C ILE A 29 -9.16 12.76 -2.35
N SER A 30 -8.81 13.37 -1.22
CA SER A 30 -9.71 13.51 -0.07
C SER A 30 -10.98 14.32 -0.41
N ASN A 31 -10.87 15.37 -1.24
CA ASN A 31 -12.02 16.16 -1.66
C ASN A 31 -12.86 15.45 -2.72
N VAL A 32 -12.24 14.82 -3.73
CA VAL A 32 -12.95 13.97 -4.72
C VAL A 32 -13.75 12.89 -4.00
N LYS A 33 -13.16 12.22 -3.02
CA LYS A 33 -13.84 11.24 -2.16
C LYS A 33 -15.10 11.84 -1.52
N LYS A 34 -15.04 13.07 -0.98
CA LYS A 34 -16.21 13.74 -0.36
C LYS A 34 -17.30 14.07 -1.36
N VAL A 35 -16.96 14.43 -2.61
CA VAL A 35 -17.93 14.75 -3.66
C VAL A 35 -18.83 13.55 -3.94
N PHE A 36 -18.26 12.36 -4.09
CA PHE A 36 -19.01 11.14 -4.42
C PHE A 36 -19.60 10.43 -3.18
N LEU A 37 -18.90 10.34 -2.04
CA LEU A 37 -19.41 9.59 -0.88
C LEU A 37 -20.54 10.27 -0.11
N LYS A 38 -20.62 11.61 -0.11
CA LYS A 38 -21.62 12.33 0.69
C LYS A 38 -22.91 12.67 -0.08
N ALA A 39 -23.03 12.29 -1.34
CA ALA A 39 -24.19 12.63 -2.17
C ALA A 39 -24.57 11.48 -3.12
N PRO A 40 -25.45 10.56 -2.69
CA PRO A 40 -25.96 9.47 -3.53
C PRO A 40 -26.58 9.95 -4.85
N SER A 41 -27.21 11.13 -4.85
CA SER A 41 -27.78 11.74 -6.07
C SER A 41 -26.71 12.06 -7.11
N ARG A 42 -25.53 12.55 -6.71
CA ARG A 42 -24.40 12.79 -7.63
C ARG A 42 -23.80 11.49 -8.16
N VAL A 43 -23.74 10.47 -7.32
CA VAL A 43 -23.30 9.12 -7.73
C VAL A 43 -24.25 8.55 -8.77
N GLN A 44 -25.55 8.73 -8.58
CA GLN A 44 -26.57 8.26 -9.52
C GLN A 44 -26.49 9.03 -10.85
N LEU A 45 -26.44 10.38 -10.79
CA LEU A 45 -26.27 11.21 -11.97
C LEU A 45 -24.99 10.84 -12.75
N PHE A 46 -23.87 10.63 -12.06
CA PHE A 46 -22.63 10.18 -12.69
C PHE A 46 -22.78 8.84 -13.41
N LYS A 47 -23.47 7.86 -12.80
CA LYS A 47 -23.76 6.57 -13.43
C LYS A 47 -24.69 6.71 -14.65
N GLU A 48 -25.60 7.67 -14.63
CA GLU A 48 -26.51 7.96 -15.74
C GLU A 48 -25.79 8.65 -16.90
N MET A 49 -24.88 9.59 -16.62
CA MET A 49 -24.13 10.34 -17.63
C MET A 49 -22.93 9.55 -18.19
N ALA A 50 -22.27 8.75 -17.37
CA ALA A 50 -21.08 7.98 -17.74
C ALA A 50 -21.17 6.53 -17.23
N PRO A 51 -22.10 5.71 -17.77
CA PRO A 51 -22.34 4.34 -17.29
C PRO A 51 -21.13 3.41 -17.44
N GLU A 52 -20.27 3.68 -18.43
CA GLU A 52 -19.06 2.90 -18.70
C GLU A 52 -17.87 3.28 -17.79
N ILE A 53 -17.97 4.38 -17.04
CA ILE A 53 -16.91 4.82 -16.13
C ILE A 53 -17.21 4.31 -14.71
N PRO A 54 -16.34 3.45 -14.13
CA PRO A 54 -16.55 2.96 -12.77
C PRO A 54 -16.43 4.11 -11.76
N LEU A 55 -17.16 4.05 -10.65
CA LEU A 55 -17.03 5.05 -9.59
C LEU A 55 -15.60 5.11 -9.06
N THR A 56 -15.21 6.30 -8.55
CA THR A 56 -13.93 6.51 -7.88
C THR A 56 -13.62 5.32 -6.95
N PRO A 57 -12.46 4.66 -7.10
CA PRO A 57 -12.01 3.68 -6.11
C PRO A 57 -12.00 4.38 -4.76
N GLN A 58 -12.59 3.77 -3.73
CA GLN A 58 -12.59 4.39 -2.41
C GLN A 58 -11.18 4.30 -1.83
N PRO A 59 -10.43 5.41 -1.68
CA PRO A 59 -9.11 5.33 -1.13
C PRO A 59 -9.24 5.00 0.35
N VAL A 60 -8.72 3.84 0.72
CA VAL A 60 -8.59 3.38 2.10
C VAL A 60 -7.16 3.70 2.52
N LEU A 61 -6.99 4.47 3.59
CA LEU A 61 -5.66 4.88 4.08
C LEU A 61 -4.72 3.69 4.29
N THR A 62 -5.26 2.52 4.63
CA THR A 62 -4.48 1.29 4.86
C THR A 62 -4.14 0.52 3.59
N ARG A 63 -4.63 0.94 2.40
CA ARG A 63 -4.41 0.26 1.12
C ARG A 63 -3.99 1.24 0.03
N TRP A 64 -2.70 1.51 -0.07
CA TRP A 64 -2.19 2.55 -0.97
C TRP A 64 -2.49 2.32 -2.45
N GLY A 65 -2.64 1.06 -2.89
CA GLY A 65 -3.12 0.75 -4.25
C GLY A 65 -4.45 1.43 -4.60
N THR A 66 -5.33 1.63 -3.61
CA THR A 66 -6.61 2.36 -3.80
C THR A 66 -6.41 3.87 -3.91
N TRP A 67 -5.41 4.43 -3.23
CA TRP A 67 -5.06 5.86 -3.35
C TRP A 67 -4.51 6.17 -4.73
N LEU A 68 -3.52 5.41 -5.23
CA LEU A 68 -3.02 5.58 -6.60
C LEU A 68 -4.11 5.38 -7.65
N SER A 69 -4.96 4.37 -7.47
CA SER A 69 -6.09 4.15 -8.38
C SER A 69 -7.05 5.35 -8.40
N ALA A 70 -7.29 5.98 -7.25
CA ALA A 70 -8.09 7.20 -7.16
C ALA A 70 -7.39 8.40 -7.82
N VAL A 71 -6.06 8.51 -7.72
CA VAL A 71 -5.27 9.53 -8.44
C VAL A 71 -5.44 9.37 -9.95
N PHE A 72 -5.18 8.18 -10.49
CA PHE A 72 -5.31 7.95 -11.94
C PHE A 72 -6.75 8.11 -12.43
N PHE A 73 -7.73 7.71 -11.62
CA PHE A 73 -9.13 8.00 -11.92
C PHE A 73 -9.40 9.51 -12.00
N THR A 74 -8.90 10.28 -11.03
CA THR A 74 -9.10 11.73 -10.97
C THR A 74 -8.44 12.43 -12.16
N MET A 75 -7.23 12.00 -12.54
CA MET A 75 -6.56 12.50 -13.74
C MET A 75 -7.40 12.27 -14.99
N ARG A 76 -8.04 11.11 -15.14
CA ARG A 76 -8.86 10.78 -16.31
C ARG A 76 -10.20 11.51 -16.35
N CYS A 77 -10.86 11.70 -15.20
CA CYS A 77 -12.25 12.17 -15.17
C CYS A 77 -12.41 13.69 -15.10
N PHE A 78 -11.38 14.42 -14.68
CA PHE A 78 -11.44 15.88 -14.52
C PHE A 78 -10.68 16.63 -15.62
N GLU A 79 -10.37 15.96 -16.74
CA GLU A 79 -9.98 16.63 -17.99
C GLU A 79 -11.20 17.26 -18.71
N GLU A 80 -12.43 16.86 -18.36
CA GLU A 80 -13.67 17.43 -18.90
C GLU A 80 -14.36 18.33 -17.86
N GLU A 81 -14.69 19.57 -18.27
CA GLU A 81 -15.26 20.62 -17.41
C GLU A 81 -16.66 20.24 -16.90
N GLU A 82 -16.89 20.34 -15.58
CA GLU A 82 -18.23 20.23 -15.00
C GLU A 82 -18.50 21.32 -13.94
N GLU A 83 -19.54 22.12 -14.14
CA GLU A 83 -19.93 23.31 -13.35
C GLU A 83 -20.74 22.98 -12.09
N SER A 84 -20.27 22.05 -11.24
CA SER A 84 -20.92 21.82 -9.94
C SER A 84 -20.25 22.62 -8.82
N ALA A 85 -21.02 23.26 -7.95
CA ALA A 85 -20.49 24.01 -6.79
C ALA A 85 -19.68 23.13 -5.81
N ALA A 86 -19.92 21.82 -5.79
CA ALA A 86 -19.11 20.85 -5.03
C ALA A 86 -17.82 20.43 -5.75
N VAL A 87 -17.74 20.68 -7.05
CA VAL A 87 -16.57 20.49 -7.91
C VAL A 87 -15.66 21.73 -7.90
N LYS A 88 -16.14 22.91 -7.49
CA LYS A 88 -15.32 24.14 -7.42
C LYS A 88 -14.00 23.98 -6.66
N ILE A 89 -14.01 23.38 -5.47
CA ILE A 89 -12.77 23.16 -4.70
C ILE A 89 -11.83 22.21 -5.43
N VAL A 90 -12.35 21.17 -6.09
CA VAL A 90 -11.56 20.21 -6.88
C VAL A 90 -10.98 20.91 -8.11
N HIS A 91 -11.79 21.72 -8.81
CA HIS A 91 -11.39 22.49 -9.97
C HIS A 91 -10.31 23.53 -9.63
N GLU A 92 -10.50 24.33 -8.57
CA GLU A 92 -9.50 25.30 -8.07
C GLU A 92 -8.17 24.62 -7.73
N ILE A 93 -8.21 23.45 -7.08
CA ILE A 93 -7.02 22.66 -6.77
C ILE A 93 -6.36 22.17 -8.07
N MET A 94 -7.13 21.70 -9.05
CA MET A 94 -6.64 21.21 -10.34
C MET A 94 -6.11 22.28 -11.30
N GLN A 95 -6.45 23.55 -11.08
CA GLN A 95 -5.87 24.67 -11.84
C GLN A 95 -4.43 25.03 -11.42
N LYS A 96 -3.95 24.52 -10.28
CA LYS A 96 -2.56 24.74 -9.87
C LYS A 96 -1.59 23.98 -10.79
N GLU A 97 -0.72 24.72 -11.46
CA GLU A 97 0.31 24.13 -12.33
C GLU A 97 1.23 23.17 -11.57
N SER A 98 1.63 23.52 -10.35
CA SER A 98 2.44 22.64 -9.49
C SER A 98 1.77 21.28 -9.23
N LEU A 99 0.45 21.25 -9.05
CA LEU A 99 -0.28 20.02 -8.83
C LEU A 99 -0.31 19.15 -10.09
N ARG A 100 -0.45 19.76 -11.28
CA ARG A 100 -0.39 19.00 -12.55
C ARG A 100 0.98 18.35 -12.71
N CYS A 101 2.06 19.06 -12.38
CA CYS A 101 3.42 18.50 -12.35
C CYS A 101 3.54 17.33 -11.34
N ASP A 102 2.96 17.47 -10.14
CA ASP A 102 2.94 16.41 -9.13
C ASP A 102 2.19 15.16 -9.62
N LEU A 103 1.02 15.35 -10.26
CA LEU A 103 0.22 14.27 -10.84
C LEU A 103 0.98 13.53 -11.95
N VAL A 104 1.66 14.27 -12.83
CA VAL A 104 2.54 13.69 -13.87
C VAL A 104 3.68 12.91 -13.23
N PHE A 105 4.31 13.44 -12.18
CA PHE A 105 5.38 12.73 -11.48
C PHE A 105 4.87 11.44 -10.82
N ILE A 106 3.68 11.45 -10.23
CA ILE A 106 3.06 10.26 -9.60
C ILE A 106 2.84 9.13 -10.60
N ALA A 107 2.72 9.41 -11.91
CA ALA A 107 2.61 8.38 -12.94
C ALA A 107 3.79 7.40 -12.95
N ASN A 108 4.97 7.79 -12.44
CA ASN A 108 6.11 6.89 -12.24
C ASN A 108 5.81 5.70 -11.31
N PHE A 109 4.75 5.78 -10.50
CA PHE A 109 4.34 4.73 -9.56
C PHE A 109 3.17 3.87 -10.08
N ALA A 110 2.75 4.01 -11.34
CA ALA A 110 1.58 3.30 -11.88
C ALA A 110 1.67 1.76 -11.74
N ASN A 111 2.88 1.21 -11.88
CA ASN A 111 3.14 -0.22 -11.72
C ASN A 111 2.89 -0.74 -10.29
N PHE A 112 2.87 0.14 -9.28
CA PHE A 112 2.64 -0.28 -7.89
C PHE A 112 1.21 -0.78 -7.71
N VAL A 113 0.22 -0.21 -8.41
CA VAL A 113 -1.18 -0.67 -8.31
C VAL A 113 -1.25 -2.16 -8.66
N GLN A 114 -0.67 -2.54 -9.79
CA GLN A 114 -0.61 -3.93 -10.25
C GLN A 114 0.21 -4.81 -9.30
N ALA A 115 1.33 -4.29 -8.78
CA ALA A 115 2.16 -5.01 -7.84
C ALA A 115 1.42 -5.29 -6.52
N PHE A 116 0.71 -4.32 -5.96
CA PHE A 116 -0.12 -4.54 -4.76
C PHE A 116 -1.20 -5.58 -5.01
N THR A 117 -1.95 -5.46 -6.11
CA THR A 117 -2.97 -6.45 -6.47
C THR A 117 -2.39 -7.86 -6.63
N PHE A 118 -1.23 -7.99 -7.28
CA PHE A 118 -0.55 -9.27 -7.42
C PHE A 118 -0.11 -9.83 -6.08
N LEU A 119 0.55 -9.01 -5.27
CA LEU A 119 1.07 -9.42 -3.97
C LEU A 119 -0.04 -9.74 -2.96
N GLU A 120 -1.28 -9.28 -3.17
CA GLU A 120 -2.44 -9.63 -2.34
C GLU A 120 -3.10 -10.97 -2.68
N LYS A 121 -2.82 -11.56 -3.86
CA LYS A 121 -3.35 -12.87 -4.26
C LYS A 121 -2.82 -13.98 -3.36
N ARG A 122 -3.58 -15.07 -3.18
CA ARG A 122 -3.19 -16.23 -2.35
C ARG A 122 -2.55 -17.38 -3.13
N SER A 123 -2.76 -17.46 -4.44
CA SER A 123 -2.29 -18.56 -5.31
C SER A 123 -0.80 -18.53 -5.64
N GLU A 124 -0.15 -17.37 -5.50
CA GLU A 124 1.21 -17.15 -6.02
C GLU A 124 2.30 -17.66 -5.07
N SER A 125 3.37 -18.20 -5.65
CA SER A 125 4.51 -18.72 -4.89
C SER A 125 5.33 -17.57 -4.25
N LEU A 126 6.16 -17.90 -3.25
CA LEU A 126 7.10 -16.93 -2.66
C LEU A 126 8.06 -16.35 -3.71
N VAL A 127 8.50 -17.18 -4.67
CA VAL A 127 9.43 -16.78 -5.73
C VAL A 127 8.79 -15.73 -6.64
N ASP A 128 7.56 -15.95 -7.10
CA ASP A 128 6.85 -15.02 -7.98
C ASP A 128 6.64 -13.65 -7.31
N ARG A 129 6.31 -13.67 -6.02
CA ARG A 129 6.12 -12.45 -5.23
C ARG A 129 7.42 -11.68 -5.03
N LEU A 130 8.53 -12.38 -4.77
CA LEU A 130 9.85 -11.75 -4.67
C LEU A 130 10.28 -11.13 -6.00
N GLN A 131 9.96 -11.76 -7.14
CA GLN A 131 10.23 -11.18 -8.46
C GLN A 131 9.42 -9.90 -8.72
N VAL A 132 8.13 -9.89 -8.36
CA VAL A 132 7.31 -8.68 -8.46
C VAL A 132 7.84 -7.58 -7.55
N PHE A 133 8.28 -7.95 -6.35
CA PHE A 133 8.91 -7.02 -5.43
C PHE A 133 10.19 -6.42 -6.03
N ASP A 134 11.10 -7.23 -6.56
CA ASP A 134 12.33 -6.76 -7.22
C ASP A 134 12.02 -5.77 -8.36
N LYS A 135 11.02 -6.08 -9.20
CA LYS A 135 10.59 -5.18 -10.29
C LYS A 135 10.14 -3.81 -9.77
N VAL A 136 9.43 -3.77 -8.64
CA VAL A 136 9.01 -2.50 -8.00
C VAL A 136 10.23 -1.73 -7.50
N ILE A 137 11.18 -2.43 -6.86
CA ILE A 137 12.43 -1.82 -6.38
C ILE A 137 13.24 -1.26 -7.55
N ASP A 138 13.39 -2.01 -8.64
CA ASP A 138 14.11 -1.56 -9.83
C ASP A 138 13.46 -0.32 -10.46
N ASN A 139 12.13 -0.27 -10.48
CA ASN A 139 11.41 0.90 -10.96
C ASN A 139 11.66 2.12 -10.06
N ILE A 140 11.67 1.96 -8.72
CA ILE A 140 12.03 3.04 -7.80
C ILE A 140 13.45 3.57 -8.08
N HIS A 141 14.42 2.69 -8.33
CA HIS A 141 15.80 3.09 -8.60
C HIS A 141 15.94 3.91 -9.90
N LYS A 142 15.04 3.69 -10.87
CA LYS A 142 15.01 4.43 -12.14
C LYS A 142 14.39 5.82 -12.04
N ILE A 143 13.68 6.15 -10.95
CA ILE A 143 13.04 7.46 -10.79
C ILE A 143 14.11 8.55 -10.60
N PRO A 144 14.22 9.54 -11.49
CA PRO A 144 15.19 10.61 -11.36
C PRO A 144 14.70 11.72 -10.42
N GLY A 145 15.63 12.64 -10.08
CA GLY A 145 15.32 13.88 -9.36
C GLY A 145 15.30 13.74 -7.84
N ILE A 146 15.15 14.89 -7.16
CA ILE A 146 15.26 14.99 -5.69
C ILE A 146 14.27 14.08 -4.96
N VAL A 147 13.05 13.96 -5.48
CA VAL A 147 11.99 13.11 -4.91
C VAL A 147 12.35 11.63 -5.08
N GLY A 148 12.88 11.26 -6.26
CA GLY A 148 13.37 9.91 -6.50
C GLY A 148 14.50 9.52 -5.55
N GLU A 149 15.46 10.41 -5.32
CA GLU A 149 16.56 10.19 -4.38
C GLU A 149 16.08 10.08 -2.92
N ASP A 150 15.13 10.91 -2.50
CA ASP A 150 14.53 10.80 -1.16
C ASP A 150 13.86 9.43 -0.95
N ILE A 151 13.11 8.95 -1.94
CA ILE A 151 12.47 7.62 -1.89
C ILE A 151 13.52 6.50 -1.86
N LYS A 152 14.63 6.61 -2.62
CA LYS A 152 15.71 5.60 -2.65
C LYS A 152 16.48 5.53 -1.33
N THR A 153 16.64 6.65 -0.64
CA THR A 153 17.36 6.70 0.64
C THR A 153 16.52 6.19 1.82
N ASN A 154 15.22 5.97 1.60
CA ASN A 154 14.27 5.49 2.60
C ASN A 154 14.74 4.19 3.28
N LYS A 155 14.76 4.19 4.62
CA LYS A 155 15.23 3.06 5.44
C LYS A 155 14.46 1.76 5.18
N TYR A 156 13.15 1.84 4.93
CA TYR A 156 12.31 0.66 4.68
C TYR A 156 12.76 -0.05 3.39
N LEU A 157 13.14 0.70 2.36
CA LEU A 157 13.63 0.15 1.09
C LEU A 157 14.91 -0.68 1.30
N LYS A 158 15.86 -0.15 2.07
CA LYS A 158 17.14 -0.82 2.35
C LYS A 158 16.96 -2.10 3.17
N GLU A 159 16.14 -2.03 4.22
CA GLU A 159 15.87 -3.19 5.10
C GLU A 159 15.13 -4.30 4.34
N ILE A 160 14.11 -3.97 3.53
CA ILE A 160 13.38 -5.02 2.79
C ILE A 160 14.27 -5.65 1.71
N LYS A 161 15.11 -4.87 1.03
CA LYS A 161 16.07 -5.40 0.06
C LYS A 161 17.05 -6.36 0.74
N SER A 162 17.58 -6.00 1.90
CA SER A 162 18.42 -6.89 2.72
C SER A 162 17.74 -8.23 3.03
N ILE A 163 16.48 -8.19 3.51
CA ILE A 163 15.70 -9.41 3.80
C ILE A 163 15.50 -10.26 2.55
N ALA A 164 15.13 -9.64 1.42
CA ALA A 164 14.89 -10.34 0.17
C ALA A 164 16.15 -11.06 -0.32
N GLU A 165 17.32 -10.45 -0.19
CA GLU A 165 18.59 -11.07 -0.59
C GLU A 165 18.99 -12.25 0.31
N VAL A 166 18.73 -12.13 1.61
CA VAL A 166 18.94 -13.23 2.58
C VAL A 166 18.02 -14.40 2.26
N LEU A 167 16.75 -14.14 1.96
CA LEU A 167 15.77 -15.17 1.59
C LEU A 167 16.10 -15.86 0.25
N LYS A 168 16.85 -15.20 -0.64
CA LYS A 168 17.38 -15.77 -1.89
C LYS A 168 18.68 -16.56 -1.70
N GLY A 169 19.24 -16.59 -0.49
CA GLY A 169 20.46 -17.32 -0.18
C GLY A 169 21.75 -16.60 -0.59
N LYS A 170 21.74 -15.26 -0.76
CA LYS A 170 22.97 -14.51 -0.99
C LYS A 170 23.82 -14.48 0.29
N SER A 171 24.93 -15.21 0.27
CA SER A 171 25.83 -15.39 1.42
C SER A 171 26.59 -14.12 1.84
N ASN A 172 26.64 -13.10 0.99
CA ASN A 172 27.22 -11.79 1.30
C ASN A 172 26.19 -10.71 1.70
N ALA A 173 24.90 -11.07 1.80
CA ALA A 173 23.88 -10.12 2.22
C ALA A 173 24.04 -9.77 3.71
N GLN A 174 24.11 -8.48 4.02
CA GLN A 174 24.08 -8.01 5.41
C GLN A 174 22.64 -7.93 5.89
N LEU A 175 22.38 -8.46 7.09
CA LEU A 175 21.12 -8.32 7.81
C LEU A 175 21.07 -6.92 8.44
N ILE A 176 20.23 -6.03 7.92
CA ILE A 176 20.13 -4.65 8.42
C ILE A 176 18.91 -4.53 9.35
N GLY A 177 19.10 -3.97 10.55
CA GLY A 177 18.00 -3.59 11.44
C GLY A 177 17.30 -4.74 12.18
N MET A 178 17.82 -5.97 12.10
CA MET A 178 17.27 -7.15 12.79
C MET A 178 18.36 -8.15 13.19
N ASN A 179 18.02 -9.09 14.07
CA ASN A 179 18.89 -10.22 14.44
C ASN A 179 18.57 -11.47 13.62
N THR A 180 19.47 -12.45 13.63
CA THR A 180 19.35 -13.69 12.85
C THR A 180 18.07 -14.46 13.17
N GLU A 181 17.68 -14.55 14.45
CA GLU A 181 16.46 -15.24 14.88
C GLU A 181 15.20 -14.60 14.25
N SER A 182 15.13 -13.27 14.24
CA SER A 182 14.03 -12.53 13.63
C SER A 182 14.03 -12.67 12.10
N ALA A 183 15.21 -12.72 11.46
CA ALA A 183 15.31 -12.94 10.02
C ALA A 183 14.83 -14.33 9.59
N VAL A 184 15.12 -15.37 10.38
CA VAL A 184 14.61 -16.73 10.09
C VAL A 184 13.08 -16.74 10.08
N CYS A 185 12.42 -15.96 10.94
CA CYS A 185 10.96 -15.84 10.95
C CYS A 185 10.39 -15.28 9.63
N PHE A 186 11.16 -14.50 8.86
CA PHE A 186 10.70 -13.99 7.55
C PHE A 186 10.52 -15.08 6.49
N LYS A 187 11.14 -16.26 6.65
CA LYS A 187 10.81 -17.44 5.84
C LYS A 187 9.33 -17.81 5.91
N TYR A 188 8.72 -17.57 7.06
CA TYR A 188 7.32 -17.86 7.35
C TYR A 188 6.47 -16.59 7.44
N ALA A 189 7.07 -15.42 7.22
CA ALA A 189 6.34 -14.17 7.21
C ALA A 189 5.34 -14.23 6.06
N PRO A 190 4.06 -13.92 6.34
CA PRO A 190 3.11 -13.73 5.25
C PRO A 190 3.70 -12.72 4.27
N VAL A 191 3.55 -12.99 2.97
CA VAL A 191 3.98 -12.01 1.97
C VAL A 191 2.91 -10.94 1.82
N THR A 192 1.65 -11.28 2.11
CA THR A 192 0.48 -10.42 1.90
C THR A 192 0.06 -9.69 3.18
N SER A 193 -0.42 -8.45 3.03
CA SER A 193 -1.10 -7.72 4.13
C SER A 193 -2.37 -8.43 4.58
N ALA A 194 -3.09 -9.09 3.67
CA ALA A 194 -4.33 -9.78 3.97
C ALA A 194 -4.13 -11.00 4.91
N GLU A 195 -3.00 -11.69 4.82
CA GLU A 195 -2.61 -12.74 5.77
C GLU A 195 -2.24 -12.16 7.14
N VAL A 196 -1.58 -11.00 7.16
CA VAL A 196 -1.31 -10.25 8.40
C VAL A 196 -2.62 -9.81 9.06
N GLU A 197 -3.56 -9.22 8.32
CA GLU A 197 -4.87 -8.81 8.84
C GLU A 197 -5.67 -10.00 9.40
N ARG A 198 -5.64 -11.16 8.72
CA ARG A 198 -6.22 -12.40 9.24
C ARG A 198 -5.52 -12.87 10.52
N SER A 199 -4.19 -12.78 10.57
CA SER A 199 -3.45 -13.09 11.80
C SER A 199 -3.83 -12.15 12.95
N PHE A 200 -4.17 -10.89 12.67
CA PHE A 200 -4.67 -9.94 13.68
C PHE A 200 -6.08 -10.26 14.14
N LEU A 201 -6.99 -10.67 13.25
CA LEU A 201 -8.30 -11.19 13.64
C LEU A 201 -8.17 -12.40 14.57
N GLN A 202 -7.27 -13.32 14.23
CA GLN A 202 -6.95 -14.48 15.05
C GLN A 202 -6.34 -14.07 16.40
N LEU A 203 -5.38 -13.16 16.41
CA LEU A 203 -4.77 -12.59 17.61
C LEU A 203 -5.77 -11.82 18.47
N LYS A 204 -6.78 -11.16 17.89
CA LYS A 204 -7.85 -10.47 18.64
C LYS A 204 -8.63 -11.44 19.52
N HIS A 205 -8.84 -12.68 19.06
CA HIS A 205 -9.46 -13.72 19.88
C HIS A 205 -8.52 -14.26 20.98
N ILE A 206 -7.21 -14.24 20.74
CA ILE A 206 -6.20 -14.65 21.71
C ILE A 206 -6.02 -13.58 22.80
N LEU A 207 -5.83 -12.34 22.39
CA LEU A 207 -5.50 -11.18 23.22
C LEU A 207 -6.75 -10.43 23.71
N SER A 208 -7.89 -11.12 23.80
CA SER A 208 -9.11 -10.52 24.33
C SER A 208 -8.98 -10.24 25.82
N ASP A 209 -9.67 -9.21 26.31
CA ASP A 209 -9.68 -8.81 27.73
C ASP A 209 -10.16 -9.91 28.70
N ARG A 210 -10.74 -11.00 28.19
CA ARG A 210 -11.15 -12.18 28.95
C ARG A 210 -9.99 -13.10 29.35
N ARG A 211 -8.77 -12.87 28.84
CA ARG A 211 -7.57 -13.67 29.18
C ARG A 211 -6.59 -12.83 29.97
N HIS A 212 -6.52 -13.09 31.27
CA HIS A 212 -5.77 -12.26 32.22
C HIS A 212 -4.35 -12.78 32.52
N SER A 213 -3.97 -13.95 31.98
CA SER A 213 -2.73 -14.66 32.34
C SER A 213 -2.00 -15.31 31.15
N ILE A 214 -2.08 -14.69 29.96
CA ILE A 214 -1.32 -15.19 28.81
C ILE A 214 0.17 -14.97 29.05
N THR A 215 0.93 -16.07 29.05
CA THR A 215 2.39 -16.06 29.03
C THR A 215 2.89 -16.10 27.58
N GLN A 216 4.13 -15.65 27.35
CA GLN A 216 4.74 -15.69 26.02
C GLN A 216 4.81 -17.13 25.46
N ASP A 217 5.02 -18.12 26.32
CA ASP A 217 5.09 -19.53 25.92
C ASP A 217 3.71 -20.10 25.51
N ASN A 218 2.66 -19.72 26.25
CA ASN A 218 1.28 -20.08 25.91
C ASN A 218 0.84 -19.39 24.60
N LEU A 219 1.24 -18.14 24.39
CA LEU A 219 0.99 -17.40 23.15
C LEU A 219 1.63 -18.11 21.95
N LYS A 220 2.89 -18.55 22.06
CA LYS A 220 3.58 -19.32 21.01
C LYS A 220 2.81 -20.61 20.67
N LYS A 221 2.40 -21.39 21.68
CA LYS A 221 1.65 -22.64 21.48
C LYS A 221 0.30 -22.39 20.80
N MET A 222 -0.43 -21.35 21.22
CA MET A 222 -1.71 -20.98 20.62
C MET A 222 -1.56 -20.56 19.15
N LEU A 223 -0.51 -19.79 18.80
CA LEU A 223 -0.22 -19.42 17.41
C LEU A 223 0.05 -20.64 16.53
N VAL A 224 0.74 -21.66 17.05
CA VAL A 224 0.98 -22.92 16.34
C VAL A 224 -0.32 -23.68 16.09
N ILE A 225 -1.20 -23.80 17.09
CA ILE A 225 -2.52 -24.44 16.96
C ILE A 225 -3.35 -23.74 15.89
N MET A 226 -3.40 -22.41 15.90
CA MET A 226 -4.19 -21.64 14.93
C MET A 226 -3.69 -21.81 13.49
N ARG A 227 -2.37 -21.82 13.28
CA ARG A 227 -1.78 -22.07 11.96
C ARG A 227 -2.13 -23.47 11.42
N ASN A 228 -2.22 -24.47 12.31
CA ASN A 228 -2.56 -25.84 11.95
C ASN A 228 -4.07 -26.06 11.71
N GLN A 229 -4.95 -25.18 12.19
CA GLN A 229 -6.40 -25.27 12.00
C GLN A 229 -6.89 -24.66 10.68
N THR A 230 -6.12 -23.75 10.06
CA THR A 230 -6.47 -23.11 8.78
C THR A 230 -6.02 -23.90 7.54
N ARG A 231 -6.47 -25.15 7.40
CA ARG A 231 -6.50 -25.84 6.10
C ARG A 231 -7.90 -25.79 5.51
#